data_AF-A0A2G5D572-F1
#
_entry.id   AF-A0A2G5D572-F1
#
_cell.length_a   1.000
_cell.length_b   1.000
_cell.length_c   1.000
_cell.angle_alpha   90.00
_cell.angle_beta   90.00
_cell.angle_gamma   90.00
#
_symmetry.space_group_name_H-M   'P 1'
#
loop_
_entity.id
_entity.type
_entity.pdbx_description
1 polymer ?
#
loop_
_entity_poly.entity_id
_entity_poly.type
_entity_poly.pdbx_seq_one_letter_code
_entity_poly.pdbx_strand_id
1 'polypeptide(L)'
;MPFSGLTTFGTAFLSKFQCSQMPHPRSYDFTGVTSWLAAKCDLILLLFDPHKLDISDEFKRVIGSLRGHDDKIRVVLNKADQVDTHSLNDKPVNEALIGPIGKELFEKEQDDLLSDLKDIPKKACDRQINEFVKRARAAKIHAYIMSHLKKEMPAIMGKANAQQRLIDNLEDEFAKVQREHHLPIGDFPNVEHFREVLSGYSIDKFEKLKPKMVQAVDDMLGYDIPELLKNFKNPYE
;
A
#
# COMPACT_ATOMS: atom_id res chain seq x y z
N MET A 1 -20.60 0.16 -11.85
CA MET A 1 -19.70 1.32 -12.01
C MET A 1 -18.48 1.12 -11.11
N PRO A 2 -17.26 1.52 -11.51
CA PRO A 2 -16.00 1.26 -10.79
C PRO A 2 -15.94 1.83 -9.36
N PHE A 3 -16.91 2.68 -9.00
CA PHE A 3 -16.99 3.38 -7.70
C PHE A 3 -18.04 2.82 -6.74
N SER A 4 -18.71 1.69 -7.04
CA SER A 4 -19.76 1.14 -6.16
C SER A 4 -19.25 0.77 -4.76
N GLY A 5 -17.96 0.41 -4.62
CA GLY A 5 -17.32 0.12 -3.33
C GLY A 5 -17.10 1.34 -2.43
N LEU A 6 -17.21 2.56 -2.97
CA LEU A 6 -17.10 3.80 -2.19
C LEU A 6 -18.34 4.08 -1.32
N THR A 7 -19.43 3.34 -1.54
CA THR A 7 -20.64 3.40 -0.70
C THR A 7 -20.37 3.04 0.76
N THR A 8 -19.35 2.23 1.03
CA THR A 8 -18.88 1.88 2.37
C THR A 8 -18.42 3.09 3.19
N PHE A 9 -17.97 4.17 2.55
CA PHE A 9 -17.57 5.41 3.22
C PHE A 9 -18.74 6.38 3.48
N GLY A 10 -19.97 5.96 3.17
CA GLY A 10 -21.20 6.68 3.49
C GLY A 10 -21.57 7.79 2.51
N THR A 11 -22.81 8.28 2.65
CA THR A 11 -23.41 9.31 1.77
C THR A 11 -22.69 10.65 1.86
N ALA A 12 -22.09 10.97 3.00
CA ALA A 12 -21.29 12.17 3.19
C ALA A 12 -20.05 12.20 2.29
N PHE A 13 -19.35 11.08 2.13
CA PHE A 13 -18.24 10.95 1.18
C PHE A 13 -18.74 11.08 -0.27
N LEU A 14 -19.80 10.36 -0.63
CA LEU A 14 -20.34 10.38 -2.00
C LEU A 14 -20.83 11.77 -2.43
N SER A 15 -21.43 12.53 -1.52
CA SER A 15 -21.86 13.93 -1.78
C SER A 15 -20.68 14.88 -2.04
N LYS A 16 -19.48 14.54 -1.51
CA LYS A 16 -18.25 15.34 -1.62
C LYS A 16 -17.34 14.83 -2.74
N PHE A 17 -17.53 13.60 -3.23
CA PHE A 17 -16.78 13.02 -4.35
C PHE A 17 -16.97 13.80 -5.67
N GLN A 18 -17.98 14.69 -5.74
CA GLN A 18 -18.26 15.56 -6.89
C GLN A 18 -17.81 17.02 -6.73
N CYS A 19 -17.36 17.50 -5.56
CA CYS A 19 -17.11 18.95 -5.38
C CYS A 19 -15.98 19.29 -4.40
N SER A 20 -15.16 20.26 -4.77
CA SER A 20 -13.98 20.72 -4.06
C SER A 20 -14.29 21.67 -2.90
N GLN A 21 -13.56 21.43 -1.80
CA GLN A 21 -13.30 22.27 -0.63
C GLN A 21 -14.47 22.70 0.29
N MET A 22 -14.34 22.35 1.58
CA MET A 22 -15.01 23.05 2.67
C MET A 22 -14.05 23.24 3.86
N PRO A 23 -14.20 24.33 4.64
CA PRO A 23 -13.31 24.74 5.72
C PRO A 23 -13.64 24.04 7.07
N HIS A 24 -14.05 22.77 7.05
CA HIS A 24 -14.47 22.04 8.25
C HIS A 24 -13.77 20.69 8.39
N PRO A 25 -13.60 20.17 9.63
CA PRO A 25 -13.01 18.85 9.86
C PRO A 25 -13.76 17.81 9.04
N ARG A 26 -13.02 16.95 8.32
CA ARG A 26 -13.62 15.92 7.47
C ARG A 26 -14.46 14.98 8.33
N SER A 27 -15.70 14.74 7.91
CA SER A 27 -16.62 13.81 8.56
C SER A 27 -16.36 12.33 8.20
N TYR A 28 -15.22 12.03 7.59
CA TYR A 28 -14.86 10.70 7.09
C TYR A 28 -13.38 10.45 7.28
N ASP A 29 -12.98 9.17 7.38
CA ASP A 29 -11.59 8.77 7.47
C ASP A 29 -10.87 8.98 6.13
N PHE A 30 -10.16 10.09 6.02
CA PHE A 30 -9.41 10.41 4.82
C PHE A 30 -8.30 9.41 4.54
N THR A 31 -7.63 8.91 5.58
CA THR A 31 -6.50 7.97 5.47
C THR A 31 -6.99 6.61 4.96
N GLY A 32 -8.14 6.14 5.45
CA GLY A 32 -8.79 4.92 4.97
C GLY A 32 -9.20 5.02 3.50
N VAL A 33 -9.74 6.17 3.08
CA VAL A 33 -10.08 6.40 1.66
C VAL A 33 -8.83 6.44 0.77
N THR A 34 -7.76 7.11 1.20
CA THR A 34 -6.51 7.16 0.41
C THR A 34 -5.89 5.79 0.27
N SER A 35 -5.88 4.98 1.33
CA SER A 35 -5.42 3.59 1.30
C SER A 35 -6.27 2.73 0.35
N TRP A 36 -7.61 2.88 0.39
CA TRP A 36 -8.51 2.17 -0.51
C TRP A 36 -8.27 2.53 -1.99
N LEU A 37 -8.08 3.82 -2.29
CA LEU A 37 -7.77 4.29 -3.64
C LEU A 37 -6.40 3.80 -4.10
N ALA A 38 -5.38 3.80 -3.23
CA ALA A 38 -4.04 3.32 -3.54
C ALA A 38 -4.01 1.85 -3.98
N ALA A 39 -4.88 1.03 -3.37
CA ALA A 39 -5.07 -0.36 -3.74
C ALA A 39 -5.79 -0.56 -5.09
N LYS A 40 -6.38 0.49 -5.67
CA LYS A 40 -7.19 0.43 -6.90
C LYS A 40 -6.62 1.22 -8.07
N CYS A 41 -5.83 2.25 -7.81
CA CYS A 41 -5.23 3.06 -8.86
C CYS A 41 -3.97 2.40 -9.44
N ASP A 42 -3.65 2.78 -10.68
CA ASP A 42 -2.41 2.40 -11.34
C ASP A 42 -1.28 3.40 -11.07
N LEU A 43 -1.60 4.65 -10.74
CA LEU A 43 -0.63 5.73 -10.50
C LEU A 43 -1.13 6.64 -9.38
N ILE A 44 -0.21 7.06 -8.51
CA ILE A 44 -0.42 8.01 -7.44
C ILE A 44 0.53 9.19 -7.67
N LEU A 45 -0.03 10.37 -7.97
CA LEU A 45 0.75 11.60 -8.09
C LEU A 45 0.75 12.35 -6.75
N LEU A 46 1.93 12.51 -6.14
CA LEU A 46 2.13 13.36 -4.98
C LEU A 46 2.69 14.70 -5.44
N LEU A 47 1.85 15.73 -5.42
CA LEU A 47 2.21 17.09 -5.81
C LEU A 47 2.76 17.86 -4.60
N PHE A 48 3.95 18.43 -4.73
CA PHE A 48 4.54 19.33 -3.74
C PHE A 48 4.74 20.71 -4.35
N ASP A 49 4.45 21.76 -3.59
CA ASP A 49 4.79 23.14 -3.95
C ASP A 49 6.06 23.52 -3.17
N PRO A 50 7.19 23.80 -3.83
CA PRO A 50 8.47 24.08 -3.19
C PRO A 50 8.46 25.36 -2.35
N HIS A 51 7.51 26.28 -2.57
CA HIS A 51 7.32 27.46 -1.71
C HIS A 51 6.58 27.17 -0.41
N LYS A 52 5.91 26.01 -0.34
CA LYS A 52 5.09 25.60 0.80
C LYS A 52 5.40 24.14 1.16
N LEU A 53 6.69 23.84 1.34
CA LEU A 53 7.20 22.52 1.76
C LEU A 53 6.86 22.15 3.22
N ASP A 54 5.76 22.68 3.77
CA ASP A 54 5.25 22.27 5.07
C ASP A 54 4.48 20.95 4.92
N ILE A 55 5.17 19.85 5.21
CA ILE A 55 4.57 18.51 5.26
C ILE A 55 3.74 18.39 6.54
N SER A 56 2.44 18.62 6.41
CA SER A 56 1.49 18.49 7.53
C SER A 56 1.46 17.06 8.09
N ASP A 57 1.13 16.89 9.37
CA ASP A 57 1.03 15.56 9.99
C ASP A 57 -0.07 14.71 9.36
N GLU A 58 -1.09 15.34 8.77
CA GLU A 58 -2.09 14.64 7.98
C GLU A 58 -1.50 14.08 6.68
N PHE A 59 -0.65 14.84 6.01
CA PHE A 59 0.03 14.36 4.80
C PHE A 59 1.04 13.24 5.11
N LYS A 60 1.75 13.31 6.25
CA LYS A 60 2.58 12.20 6.74
C LYS A 60 1.77 10.93 6.98
N ARG A 61 0.57 11.05 7.58
CA ARG A 61 -0.35 9.91 7.77
C ARG A 61 -0.80 9.31 6.44
N VAL A 62 -1.11 10.15 5.45
CA VAL A 62 -1.45 9.68 4.10
C VAL A 62 -0.28 8.93 3.46
N ILE A 63 0.93 9.50 3.47
CA ILE A 63 2.13 8.83 2.94
C ILE A 63 2.35 7.49 3.65
N GLY A 64 2.17 7.44 4.98
CA GLY A 64 2.23 6.19 5.75
C GLY A 64 1.21 5.15 5.27
N SER A 65 -0.01 5.58 4.91
CA SER A 65 -1.07 4.71 4.38
C SER A 65 -0.81 4.20 2.96
N LEU A 66 0.14 4.80 2.24
CA LEU A 66 0.54 4.39 0.89
C LEU A 66 1.66 3.34 0.88
N ARG A 67 2.22 2.98 2.05
CA ARG A 67 3.26 1.94 2.15
C ARG A 67 2.82 0.65 1.46
N GLY A 68 3.70 0.07 0.63
CA GLY A 68 3.41 -1.13 -0.15
C GLY A 68 2.86 -0.85 -1.56
N HIS A 69 2.59 0.43 -1.87
CA HIS A 69 2.23 0.92 -3.20
C HIS A 69 3.28 1.88 -3.77
N ASP A 70 4.52 1.84 -3.25
CA ASP A 70 5.62 2.73 -3.63
C ASP A 70 5.93 2.68 -5.14
N ASP A 71 5.70 1.54 -5.79
CA ASP A 71 5.88 1.34 -7.23
C ASP A 71 4.91 2.18 -8.10
N LYS A 72 3.80 2.63 -7.50
CA LYS A 72 2.76 3.45 -8.13
C LYS A 72 2.96 4.94 -7.87
N ILE A 73 3.87 5.33 -6.97
CA ILE A 73 4.02 6.74 -6.56
C ILE A 73 4.95 7.47 -7.53
N ARG A 74 4.56 8.69 -7.91
CA ARG A 74 5.42 9.68 -8.55
C ARG A 74 5.28 10.99 -7.79
N VAL A 75 6.42 11.56 -7.41
CA VAL A 75 6.49 12.86 -6.75
C VAL A 75 6.71 13.93 -7.81
N VAL A 76 5.87 14.96 -7.80
CA VAL A 76 5.96 16.08 -8.73
C VAL A 76 6.17 17.36 -7.92
N LEU A 77 7.29 18.03 -8.15
CA LEU A 77 7.54 19.36 -7.62
C LEU A 77 6.85 20.37 -8.55
N ASN A 78 5.61 20.71 -8.23
CA ASN A 78 4.84 21.69 -8.98
C ASN A 78 5.38 23.09 -8.72
N LYS A 79 5.37 23.98 -9.72
CA LYS A 79 5.89 25.36 -9.62
C LYS A 79 7.38 25.49 -9.29
N ALA A 80 8.19 24.51 -9.71
CA ALA A 80 9.64 24.57 -9.54
C ALA A 80 10.28 25.79 -10.25
N ASP A 81 9.60 26.36 -11.25
CA ASP A 81 9.97 27.61 -11.93
C ASP A 81 9.91 28.85 -11.04
N GLN A 82 9.15 28.82 -9.95
CA GLN A 82 8.93 29.96 -9.06
C GLN A 82 9.96 30.02 -7.93
N VAL A 83 10.74 28.96 -7.71
CA VAL A 83 11.68 28.83 -6.60
C VAL A 83 12.88 29.74 -6.81
N ASP A 84 12.96 30.82 -6.03
CA ASP A 84 14.17 31.62 -5.93
C ASP A 84 15.27 30.80 -5.25
N THR A 85 16.39 30.60 -5.94
CA THR A 85 17.46 29.63 -5.61
C THR A 85 18.28 29.94 -4.36
N HIS A 86 17.78 30.79 -3.46
CA HIS A 86 18.53 31.23 -2.26
C HIS A 86 18.26 30.40 -0.99
N SER A 87 17.38 29.38 -1.03
CA SER A 87 17.03 28.61 0.19
C SER A 87 17.16 27.09 0.09
N LEU A 88 17.72 26.56 -0.99
CA LEU A 88 18.00 25.12 -1.14
C LEU A 88 19.45 24.92 -1.61
N ASN A 89 20.36 24.76 -0.63
CA ASN A 89 21.80 24.46 -0.70
C ASN A 89 22.79 25.66 -0.75
N ASP A 90 23.79 25.62 0.14
CA ASP A 90 24.89 26.59 0.34
C ASP A 90 25.92 26.69 -0.81
N LYS A 91 25.56 26.43 -2.08
CA LYS A 91 26.41 26.70 -3.25
C LYS A 91 25.58 27.18 -4.44
N PRO A 92 26.09 28.16 -5.23
CA PRO A 92 25.28 28.84 -6.23
C PRO A 92 24.99 27.92 -7.42
N VAL A 93 23.83 27.28 -7.42
CA VAL A 93 23.24 26.57 -8.58
C VAL A 93 22.58 27.60 -9.52
N ASN A 94 23.25 28.71 -9.79
CA ASN A 94 22.57 29.93 -10.28
C ASN A 94 22.43 29.99 -11.82
N GLU A 95 23.32 29.36 -12.60
CA GLU A 95 23.21 29.39 -14.07
C GLU A 95 22.54 28.14 -14.68
N ALA A 96 22.47 27.02 -13.94
CA ALA A 96 22.01 25.74 -14.47
C ALA A 96 20.49 25.54 -14.43
N LEU A 97 19.77 26.19 -13.50
CA LEU A 97 18.31 26.00 -13.31
C LEU A 97 17.43 27.07 -13.99
N ILE A 98 17.98 28.27 -14.23
CA ILE A 98 17.25 29.41 -14.83
C ILE A 98 17.73 29.66 -16.28
N GLY A 99 18.88 29.09 -16.67
CA GLY A 99 19.38 29.11 -18.03
C GLY A 99 18.70 28.08 -18.95
N PRO A 100 19.08 28.01 -20.24
CA PRO A 100 18.57 27.03 -21.22
C PRO A 100 18.62 25.59 -20.70
N ILE A 101 19.63 25.28 -19.87
CA ILE A 101 19.88 23.98 -19.23
C ILE A 101 18.75 23.61 -18.25
N GLY A 102 18.22 24.57 -17.50
CA GLY A 102 17.15 24.31 -16.53
C GLY A 102 15.80 24.12 -17.20
N LYS A 103 15.55 24.89 -18.26
CA LYS A 103 14.39 24.69 -19.13
C LYS A 103 14.43 23.32 -19.82
N GLU A 104 15.58 22.92 -20.36
CA GLU A 104 15.78 21.59 -20.96
C GLU A 104 15.58 20.47 -19.92
N LEU A 105 16.05 20.67 -18.68
CA LEU A 105 15.79 19.72 -17.58
C LEU A 105 14.30 19.61 -17.25
N PHE A 106 13.57 20.73 -17.15
CA PHE A 106 12.12 20.70 -16.88
C PHE A 106 11.34 20.06 -18.03
N GLU A 107 11.68 20.36 -19.28
CA GLU A 107 11.07 19.76 -20.46
C GLU A 107 11.34 18.25 -20.50
N LYS A 108 12.56 17.81 -20.17
CA LYS A 108 12.91 16.40 -20.08
C LYS A 108 12.16 15.67 -18.97
N GLU A 109 12.09 16.22 -17.76
CA GLU A 109 11.32 15.64 -16.65
C GLU A 109 9.81 15.60 -16.96
N GLN A 110 9.30 16.61 -17.67
CA GLN A 110 7.92 16.63 -18.16
C GLN A 110 7.69 15.52 -19.19
N ASP A 111 8.60 15.35 -20.15
CA ASP A 111 8.52 14.30 -21.17
C ASP A 111 8.64 12.90 -20.55
N ASP A 112 9.51 12.72 -19.56
CA ASP A 112 9.64 11.47 -18.80
C ASP A 112 8.33 11.16 -18.04
N LEU A 113 7.72 12.15 -17.39
CA LEU A 113 6.41 11.99 -16.74
C LEU A 113 5.30 11.67 -17.75
N LEU A 114 5.26 12.36 -18.90
CA LEU A 114 4.28 12.14 -19.96
C LEU A 114 4.43 10.75 -20.58
N SER A 115 5.67 10.27 -20.73
CA SER A 115 5.96 8.90 -21.16
C SER A 115 5.42 7.89 -20.14
N ASP A 116 5.69 8.11 -18.85
CA ASP A 116 5.17 7.28 -17.77
C ASP A 116 3.63 7.25 -17.72
N LEU A 117 2.98 8.39 -18.02
CA LEU A 117 1.51 8.49 -18.13
C LEU A 117 0.97 7.72 -19.34
N LYS A 118 1.63 7.81 -20.50
CA LYS A 118 1.25 7.07 -21.71
C LYS A 118 1.42 5.56 -21.55
N ASP A 119 2.40 5.14 -20.78
CA ASP A 119 2.67 3.74 -20.48
C ASP A 119 1.72 3.15 -19.43
N ILE A 120 0.88 3.95 -18.75
CA ILE A 120 -0.04 3.47 -17.70
C ILE A 120 -0.84 2.25 -18.16
N PRO A 121 -1.52 2.23 -19.32
CA PRO A 121 -2.33 1.08 -19.72
C PRO A 121 -1.50 -0.20 -19.89
N LYS A 122 -0.27 -0.05 -20.41
CA LYS A 122 0.69 -1.13 -20.60
C LYS A 122 1.15 -1.66 -19.23
N LYS A 123 1.55 -0.77 -18.32
CA LYS A 123 1.97 -1.08 -16.95
C LYS A 123 0.81 -1.57 -16.06
N ALA A 124 -0.44 -1.21 -16.37
CA ALA A 124 -1.61 -1.56 -15.57
C ALA A 124 -1.82 -3.08 -15.51
N CYS A 125 -1.57 -3.80 -16.62
CA CYS A 125 -1.72 -5.25 -16.61
C CYS A 125 -0.68 -5.93 -15.70
N ASP A 126 0.59 -5.58 -15.86
CA ASP A 126 1.66 -6.10 -15.00
C ASP A 126 1.43 -5.73 -13.52
N ARG A 127 0.95 -4.51 -13.27
CA ARG A 127 0.58 -4.04 -11.93
C ARG A 127 -0.55 -4.86 -11.33
N GLN A 128 -1.61 -5.17 -12.08
CA GLN A 128 -2.72 -5.99 -11.58
C GLN A 128 -2.25 -7.39 -11.17
N ILE A 129 -1.36 -7.99 -11.95
CA ILE A 129 -0.77 -9.28 -11.64
C ILE A 129 0.09 -9.19 -10.37
N ASN A 130 0.93 -8.15 -10.26
CA ASN A 130 1.74 -7.92 -9.07
C ASN A 130 0.90 -7.71 -7.81
N GLU A 131 -0.18 -6.94 -7.89
CA GLU A 131 -1.10 -6.74 -6.75
C GLU A 131 -1.83 -8.03 -6.36
N PHE A 132 -2.20 -8.86 -7.34
CA PHE A 132 -2.75 -10.19 -7.08
C PHE A 132 -1.75 -11.08 -6.36
N VAL A 133 -0.49 -11.11 -6.82
CA VAL A 133 0.62 -11.84 -6.18
C VAL A 133 0.83 -11.36 -4.74
N LYS A 134 0.93 -10.04 -4.52
CA LYS A 134 1.06 -9.44 -3.17
C LYS A 134 -0.08 -9.90 -2.27
N ARG A 135 -1.32 -9.89 -2.76
CA ARG A 135 -2.51 -10.30 -2.01
C ARG A 135 -2.53 -11.80 -1.69
N ALA A 136 -2.12 -12.64 -2.64
CA ALA A 136 -2.03 -14.08 -2.42
C ALA A 136 -1.00 -14.42 -1.33
N ARG A 137 0.17 -13.75 -1.34
CA ARG A 137 1.17 -13.89 -0.27
C ARG A 137 0.63 -13.42 1.08
N ALA A 138 0.02 -12.24 1.13
CA ALA A 138 -0.59 -11.72 2.36
C ALA A 138 -1.66 -12.68 2.93
N ALA A 139 -2.50 -13.29 2.08
CA ALA A 139 -3.50 -14.28 2.49
C ALA A 139 -2.84 -15.56 3.03
N LYS A 140 -1.79 -16.07 2.37
CA LYS A 140 -1.01 -17.22 2.83
C LYS A 140 -0.40 -16.97 4.22
N ILE A 141 0.22 -15.80 4.42
CA ILE A 141 0.83 -15.43 5.71
C ILE A 141 -0.24 -15.30 6.80
N HIS A 142 -1.36 -14.63 6.49
CA HIS A 142 -2.48 -14.53 7.42
C HIS A 142 -2.97 -15.91 7.85
N ALA A 143 -3.10 -16.87 6.92
CA ALA A 143 -3.49 -18.23 7.23
C ALA A 143 -2.50 -18.96 8.17
N TYR A 144 -1.18 -18.77 7.98
CA TYR A 144 -0.18 -19.30 8.89
C TYR A 144 -0.27 -18.69 10.29
N ILE A 145 -0.42 -17.36 10.39
CA ILE A 145 -0.59 -16.68 11.67
C ILE A 145 -1.80 -17.24 12.42
N MET A 146 -2.96 -17.32 11.76
CA MET A 146 -4.19 -17.85 12.36
C MET A 146 -4.00 -19.30 12.84
N SER A 147 -3.38 -20.15 12.02
CA SER A 147 -3.15 -21.54 12.38
C SER A 147 -2.12 -21.70 13.51
N HIS A 148 -1.10 -20.86 13.56
CA HIS A 148 -0.09 -20.85 14.63
C HIS A 148 -0.73 -20.45 15.95
N LEU A 149 -1.46 -19.34 15.98
CA LEU A 149 -2.19 -18.90 17.18
C LEU A 149 -3.18 -19.97 17.65
N LYS A 150 -3.89 -20.63 16.73
CA LYS A 150 -4.78 -21.75 17.06
C LYS A 150 -4.05 -22.94 17.67
N LYS A 151 -2.83 -23.24 17.22
CA LYS A 151 -1.97 -24.33 17.71
C LYS A 151 -1.47 -24.06 19.13
N GLU A 152 -1.20 -22.80 19.47
CA GLU A 152 -0.75 -22.38 20.80
C GLU A 152 -1.89 -22.29 21.85
N MET A 153 -3.16 -22.38 21.44
CA MET A 153 -4.30 -22.33 22.36
C MET A 153 -4.49 -23.64 23.14
N PRO A 154 -4.77 -23.57 24.46
CA PRO A 154 -5.10 -24.75 25.24
C PRO A 154 -6.50 -25.30 24.88
N ALA A 155 -6.66 -26.61 24.88
CA ALA A 155 -7.92 -27.25 24.48
C ALA A 155 -9.04 -27.13 25.54
N ILE A 156 -8.69 -27.11 26.84
CA ILE A 156 -9.66 -27.32 27.94
C ILE A 156 -9.77 -26.10 28.86
N MET A 157 -8.68 -25.70 29.53
CA MET A 157 -8.70 -24.66 30.56
C MET A 157 -7.69 -23.55 30.26
N GLY A 158 -7.94 -22.34 30.76
CA GLY A 158 -7.01 -21.21 30.66
C GLY A 158 -7.03 -20.47 29.31
N LYS A 159 -8.06 -20.68 28.49
CA LYS A 159 -8.18 -20.08 27.15
C LYS A 159 -8.07 -18.55 27.15
N ALA A 160 -8.77 -17.87 28.06
CA ALA A 160 -8.75 -16.40 28.12
C ALA A 160 -7.34 -15.87 28.43
N ASN A 161 -6.67 -16.44 29.43
CA ASN A 161 -5.31 -16.04 29.81
C ASN A 161 -4.29 -16.37 28.71
N ALA A 162 -4.42 -17.53 28.05
CA ALA A 162 -3.56 -17.91 26.93
C ALA A 162 -3.75 -16.99 25.72
N GLN A 163 -5.01 -16.65 25.39
CA GLN A 163 -5.31 -15.69 24.33
C GLN A 163 -4.71 -14.32 24.64
N GLN A 164 -4.89 -13.81 25.85
CA GLN A 164 -4.30 -12.53 26.24
C GLN A 164 -2.76 -12.57 26.12
N ARG A 165 -2.10 -13.64 26.58
CA ARG A 165 -0.66 -13.82 26.43
C ARG A 165 -0.20 -13.82 24.96
N LEU A 166 -0.95 -14.49 24.08
CA LEU A 166 -0.64 -14.54 22.65
C LEU A 166 -0.81 -13.18 21.97
N ILE A 167 -1.86 -12.44 22.35
CA ILE A 167 -2.10 -11.07 21.88
C ILE A 167 -0.99 -10.15 22.38
N ASP A 168 -0.61 -10.24 23.66
CA ASP A 168 0.44 -9.42 24.28
C ASP A 168 1.82 -9.64 23.63
N ASN A 169 2.14 -10.89 23.27
CA ASN A 169 3.40 -11.26 22.64
C ASN A 169 3.30 -11.45 21.11
N LEU A 170 2.35 -10.78 20.45
CA LEU A 170 2.05 -11.04 19.03
C LEU A 170 3.25 -10.86 18.08
N GLU A 171 4.15 -9.92 18.38
CA GLU A 171 5.37 -9.69 17.61
C GLU A 171 6.29 -10.92 17.60
N ASP A 172 6.50 -11.53 18.77
CA ASP A 172 7.26 -12.78 18.89
C ASP A 172 6.56 -13.95 18.19
N GLU A 173 5.23 -14.00 18.26
CA GLU A 173 4.46 -15.02 17.52
C GLU A 173 4.61 -14.86 16.01
N PHE A 174 4.65 -13.63 15.49
CA PHE A 174 4.95 -13.36 14.07
C PHE A 174 6.36 -13.81 13.71
N ALA A 175 7.35 -13.50 14.55
CA ALA A 175 8.75 -13.92 14.34
C ALA A 175 8.93 -15.45 14.37
N LYS A 176 8.12 -16.18 15.15
CA LYS A 176 8.09 -17.66 15.10
C LYS A 176 7.54 -18.16 13.77
N VAL A 177 6.38 -17.65 13.35
CA VAL A 177 5.75 -18.00 12.07
C VAL A 177 6.68 -17.72 10.89
N GLN A 178 7.37 -16.58 10.93
CA GLN A 178 8.35 -16.18 9.93
C GLN A 178 9.47 -17.22 9.80
N ARG A 179 10.06 -17.63 10.93
CA ARG A 179 11.17 -18.60 10.96
C ARG A 179 10.73 -20.01 10.59
N GLU A 180 9.58 -20.45 11.08
CA GLU A 180 9.05 -21.81 10.83
C GLU A 180 8.75 -22.03 9.34
N HIS A 181 8.24 -20.99 8.65
CA HIS A 181 7.80 -21.09 7.27
C HIS A 181 8.68 -20.33 6.26
N HIS A 182 9.80 -19.77 6.70
CA HIS A 182 10.77 -19.04 5.86
C HIS A 182 10.11 -17.89 5.07
N LEU A 183 9.26 -17.12 5.75
CA LEU A 183 8.44 -16.09 5.10
C LEU A 183 9.16 -14.73 5.06
N PRO A 184 8.99 -13.93 3.99
CA PRO A 184 9.54 -12.57 3.93
C PRO A 184 8.87 -11.66 4.96
N ILE A 185 9.67 -10.88 5.70
CA ILE A 185 9.14 -9.95 6.73
C ILE A 185 8.25 -8.86 6.13
N GLY A 186 8.53 -8.43 4.89
CA GLY A 186 7.79 -7.34 4.23
C GLY A 186 6.34 -7.69 3.87
N ASP A 187 5.98 -8.97 3.85
CA ASP A 187 4.61 -9.39 3.58
C ASP A 187 3.77 -9.56 4.88
N PHE A 188 4.36 -9.38 6.07
CA PHE A 188 3.63 -9.46 7.35
C PHE A 188 2.80 -8.20 7.60
N PRO A 189 1.61 -8.34 8.22
CA PRO A 189 0.77 -7.19 8.58
C PRO A 189 1.38 -6.38 9.73
N ASN A 190 0.93 -5.14 9.89
CA ASN A 190 1.29 -4.32 11.06
C ASN A 190 0.77 -4.97 12.36
N VAL A 191 1.67 -5.16 13.32
CA VAL A 191 1.41 -5.92 14.56
C VAL A 191 0.35 -5.22 15.42
N GLU A 192 0.43 -3.91 15.58
CA GLU A 192 -0.47 -3.12 16.43
C GLU A 192 -1.90 -3.18 15.90
N HIS A 193 -2.08 -2.91 14.61
CA HIS A 193 -3.39 -3.00 13.97
C HIS A 193 -3.94 -4.42 14.01
N PHE A 194 -3.10 -5.43 13.77
CA PHE A 194 -3.53 -6.82 13.84
C PHE A 194 -3.99 -7.20 15.25
N ARG A 195 -3.28 -6.72 16.27
CA ARG A 195 -3.59 -6.95 17.69
C ARG A 195 -4.96 -6.40 18.05
N GLU A 196 -5.25 -5.14 17.68
CA GLU A 196 -6.54 -4.49 17.92
C GLU A 196 -7.70 -5.30 17.32
N VAL A 197 -7.55 -5.73 16.07
CA VAL A 197 -8.57 -6.53 15.38
C VAL A 197 -8.69 -7.91 16.04
N LEU A 198 -7.57 -8.57 16.33
CA LEU A 198 -7.51 -9.92 16.91
C LEU A 198 -8.16 -9.98 18.29
N SER A 199 -8.08 -8.93 19.11
CA SER A 199 -8.74 -8.82 20.41
C SER A 199 -10.26 -8.99 20.35
N GLY A 200 -10.88 -8.72 19.20
CA GLY A 200 -12.32 -8.92 18.98
C GLY A 200 -12.73 -10.38 18.68
N TYR A 201 -11.79 -11.31 18.54
CA TYR A 201 -12.06 -12.70 18.13
C TYR A 201 -11.68 -13.71 19.21
N SER A 202 -12.28 -14.90 19.15
CA SER A 202 -11.88 -16.05 19.98
C SER A 202 -10.93 -16.95 19.20
N ILE A 203 -9.63 -16.96 19.56
CA ILE A 203 -8.59 -17.70 18.84
C ILE A 203 -8.87 -19.22 18.85
N ASP A 204 -9.53 -19.72 19.90
CA ASP A 204 -9.93 -21.13 19.99
C ASP A 204 -11.00 -21.53 18.97
N LYS A 205 -11.61 -20.59 18.24
CA LYS A 205 -12.55 -20.88 17.15
C LYS A 205 -11.89 -20.90 15.78
N PHE A 206 -10.62 -20.52 15.66
CA PHE A 206 -9.93 -20.51 14.38
C PHE A 206 -9.80 -21.92 13.77
N GLU A 207 -9.85 -21.98 12.46
CA GLU A 207 -9.60 -23.20 11.70
C GLU A 207 -8.10 -23.54 11.70
N LYS A 208 -7.80 -24.83 11.61
CA LYS A 208 -6.44 -25.29 11.36
C LYS A 208 -6.10 -25.11 9.88
N LEU A 209 -4.83 -24.86 9.60
CA LEU A 209 -4.34 -24.80 8.23
C LEU A 209 -4.62 -26.11 7.49
N LYS A 210 -5.13 -25.99 6.25
CA LYS A 210 -5.32 -27.12 5.33
C LYS A 210 -4.15 -27.13 4.35
N PRO A 211 -3.20 -28.08 4.44
CA PRO A 211 -1.98 -28.08 3.61
C PRO A 211 -2.28 -28.01 2.11
N LYS A 212 -3.35 -28.68 1.65
CA LYS A 212 -3.78 -28.65 0.25
C LYS A 212 -4.12 -27.25 -0.27
N MET A 213 -4.72 -26.40 0.57
CA MET A 213 -5.08 -25.03 0.16
C MET A 213 -3.83 -24.14 0.05
N VAL A 214 -2.84 -24.35 0.92
CA VAL A 214 -1.56 -23.64 0.84
C VAL A 214 -0.79 -24.08 -0.40
N GLN A 215 -0.73 -25.39 -0.66
CA GLN A 215 -0.08 -25.92 -1.85
C GLN A 215 -0.68 -25.34 -3.12
N ALA A 216 -2.01 -25.21 -3.21
CA ALA A 216 -2.65 -24.59 -4.37
C ALA A 216 -2.23 -23.13 -4.59
N VAL A 217 -2.01 -22.36 -3.51
CA VAL A 217 -1.49 -20.98 -3.62
C VAL A 217 -0.03 -20.99 -4.05
N ASP A 218 0.77 -21.94 -3.56
CA ASP A 218 2.19 -22.06 -3.92
C ASP A 218 2.39 -22.50 -5.36
N ASP A 219 1.58 -23.44 -5.85
CA ASP A 219 1.58 -23.87 -7.25
C ASP A 219 1.18 -22.71 -8.16
N MET A 220 0.15 -21.95 -7.78
CA MET A 220 -0.29 -20.77 -8.51
C MET A 220 0.80 -19.69 -8.59
N LEU A 221 1.49 -19.41 -7.48
CA LEU A 221 2.58 -18.43 -7.44
C LEU A 221 3.83 -18.89 -8.19
N GLY A 222 4.15 -20.19 -8.11
CA GLY A 222 5.37 -20.77 -8.65
C GLY A 222 5.31 -21.16 -10.13
N TYR A 223 4.12 -21.52 -10.62
CA TYR A 223 3.94 -22.08 -11.97
C TYR A 223 2.87 -21.35 -12.77
N ASP A 224 1.63 -21.25 -12.25
CA ASP A 224 0.49 -20.77 -13.04
C ASP A 224 0.64 -19.30 -13.46
N ILE A 225 1.06 -18.42 -12.54
CA ILE A 225 1.26 -16.99 -12.83
C ILE A 225 2.41 -16.78 -13.82
N PRO A 226 3.62 -17.35 -13.62
CA PRO A 226 4.68 -17.27 -14.61
C PRO A 226 4.30 -17.82 -15.99
N GLU A 227 3.54 -18.91 -16.05
CA GLU A 227 3.06 -19.47 -17.32
C GLU A 227 2.04 -18.56 -18.00
N LEU A 228 1.10 -18.00 -17.24
CA LEU A 228 0.17 -16.99 -17.74
C LEU A 228 0.94 -15.81 -18.34
N LEU A 229 1.94 -15.27 -17.64
CA LEU A 229 2.75 -14.14 -18.10
C LEU A 229 3.51 -14.42 -19.40
N LYS A 230 3.96 -15.66 -19.64
CA LYS A 230 4.60 -16.03 -20.91
C LYS A 230 3.65 -15.99 -22.10
N ASN A 231 2.38 -16.35 -21.86
CA ASN A 231 1.36 -16.46 -22.90
C ASN A 231 0.50 -15.19 -23.01
N PHE A 232 0.54 -14.33 -21.99
CA PHE A 232 -0.21 -13.10 -21.93
C PHE A 232 0.44 -12.04 -22.83
N LYS A 233 -0.23 -11.70 -23.94
CA LYS A 233 0.14 -10.53 -24.73
C LYS A 233 -0.54 -9.31 -24.15
N ASN A 234 0.25 -8.32 -23.77
CA ASN A 234 -0.28 -7.04 -23.35
C ASN A 234 -1.07 -6.42 -24.52
N PRO A 235 -2.38 -6.15 -24.38
CA PRO A 235 -3.15 -5.57 -25.49
C PRO A 235 -2.73 -4.14 -25.84
N TYR A 236 -1.88 -3.52 -25.00
CA TYR A 236 -1.28 -2.21 -25.21
C TYR A 236 0.19 -2.31 -25.66
N GLU A 237 0.66 -3.51 -26.04
CA GLU A 237 2.01 -3.67 -26.60
C GLU A 237 2.21 -3.09 -28.00
#